data_AF-G1BIX7-F1
#
_entry.id   AF-G1BIX7-F1
#
_cell.length_a   1.000
_cell.length_b   1.000
_cell.length_c   1.000
_cell.angle_alpha   90.00
_cell.angle_beta   90.00
_cell.angle_gamma   90.00
#
_symmetry.space_group_name_H-M   'P 1'
#
loop_
_entity.id
_entity.type
_entity.pdbx_description
1 polymer ?
#
loop_
_entity_poly.entity_id
_entity_poly.type
_entity_poly.pdbx_seq_one_letter_code
_entity_poly.pdbx_strand_id
1 'polypeptide(L)' 'MNDSMQNLHKIWQIINPAQTLVALGVFQIVLGLGIHMILLSTDLNWLDDGIPVTYQDQAAASVPQNQ' A
#
# COMPACT_ATOMS: atom_id res chain seq x y z
N MET A 1 7.21 -9.39 -35.32
CA MET A 1 7.35 -9.90 -33.94
C MET A 1 8.85 -10.07 -33.71
N ASN A 2 9.43 -9.52 -32.64
CA ASN A 2 10.88 -9.53 -32.45
C ASN A 2 11.34 -10.93 -31.97
N ASP A 3 12.11 -11.66 -32.78
CA ASP A 3 12.47 -13.06 -32.52
C ASP A 3 13.42 -13.25 -31.32
N SER A 4 14.00 -12.17 -30.81
CA SER A 4 14.91 -12.19 -29.66
C SER A 4 14.25 -12.62 -28.34
N MET A 5 12.91 -12.54 -28.21
CA MET A 5 12.18 -12.80 -26.96
C MET A 5 11.52 -14.20 -26.93
N GLN A 6 11.67 -15.00 -27.98
CA GLN A 6 11.00 -16.29 -28.18
C GLN A 6 11.30 -17.30 -27.04
N ASN A 7 12.45 -17.17 -26.36
CA ASN A 7 12.95 -18.15 -25.39
C ASN A 7 12.80 -17.73 -23.92
N LEU A 8 12.16 -16.60 -23.60
CA LEU A 8 12.08 -16.07 -22.23
C LEU A 8 11.42 -17.02 -21.22
N HIS A 9 10.46 -17.84 -21.66
CA HIS A 9 9.77 -18.80 -20.79
C HIS A 9 10.70 -19.86 -20.17
N LYS A 10 11.88 -20.09 -20.74
CA LYS A 10 12.86 -21.06 -20.23
C LYS A 10 13.46 -20.66 -18.88
N ILE A 11 13.27 -19.41 -18.44
CA ILE A 11 13.69 -18.95 -17.11
C ILE A 11 13.13 -19.83 -15.98
N TRP A 12 11.91 -20.34 -16.13
CA TRP A 12 11.24 -21.20 -15.17
C TRP A 12 11.84 -22.62 -15.08
N GLN A 13 12.73 -23.00 -16.01
CA GLN A 13 13.47 -24.26 -15.92
C GLN A 13 14.62 -24.19 -14.92
N ILE A 14 15.07 -22.97 -14.57
CA ILE A 14 16.20 -22.72 -13.67
C ILE A 14 15.68 -22.22 -12.31
N ILE A 15 14.60 -21.45 -12.31
CA ILE A 15 14.04 -20.81 -11.11
C ILE A 15 12.75 -21.50 -10.68
N ASN A 16 12.64 -21.84 -9.39
CA ASN A 16 11.39 -22.35 -8.81
C ASN A 16 10.28 -21.27 -8.87
N PRO A 17 9.17 -21.51 -9.60
CA PRO A 17 8.11 -20.52 -9.76
C PRO A 17 7.40 -20.17 -8.45
N ALA A 18 7.17 -21.14 -7.57
CA ALA A 18 6.46 -20.91 -6.31
C ALA A 18 7.23 -19.95 -5.39
N GLN A 19 8.53 -20.17 -5.23
CA GLN A 19 9.40 -19.30 -4.44
C GLN A 19 9.48 -17.89 -5.02
N THR A 20 9.52 -17.77 -6.35
CA THR A 20 9.56 -16.47 -7.03
C THR A 20 8.29 -15.67 -6.77
N LEU A 21 7.12 -16.33 -6.83
CA LEU A 21 5.84 -15.68 -6.53
C LEU A 21 5.75 -15.22 -5.07
N VAL A 22 6.22 -16.03 -4.12
CA VAL A 22 6.26 -15.63 -2.71
C VAL A 22 7.22 -14.45 -2.50
N ALA A 23 8.41 -14.50 -3.09
CA ALA A 23 9.40 -13.43 -2.98
C ALA A 23 8.85 -12.11 -3.56
N LEU A 24 8.23 -12.16 -4.74
CA LEU A 24 7.60 -10.99 -5.35
C LEU A 24 6.43 -10.47 -4.52
N GLY A 25 5.58 -11.36 -3.99
CA GLY A 25 4.45 -10.99 -3.14
C GLY A 25 4.89 -10.27 -1.86
N VAL A 26 5.85 -10.85 -1.13
CA VAL A 26 6.39 -10.23 0.09
C VAL A 26 7.09 -8.92 -0.22
N PHE A 27 7.90 -8.86 -1.28
CA PHE A 27 8.57 -7.64 -1.68
C PHE A 27 7.56 -6.52 -2.00
N GLN A 28 6.53 -6.81 -2.78
CA GLN A 28 5.50 -5.84 -3.13
C GLN A 28 4.67 -5.39 -1.92
N ILE A 29 4.38 -6.29 -0.98
CA ILE A 29 3.68 -5.93 0.27
C ILE A 29 4.53 -4.98 1.10
N VAL A 30 5.81 -5.31 1.34
CA VAL A 30 6.71 -4.47 2.13
C VAL A 30 6.92 -3.11 1.44
N LEU A 31 7.12 -3.11 0.13
CA LEU A 31 7.25 -1.87 -0.64
C LEU A 31 5.97 -1.03 -0.59
N GLY A 32 4.81 -1.65 -0.80
CA GLY A 32 3.52 -0.99 -0.73
C GLY A 32 3.26 -0.38 0.64
N LEU A 33 3.42 -1.16 1.71
CA LEU A 33 3.28 -0.65 3.07
C LEU A 33 4.29 0.44 3.39
N GLY A 34 5.56 0.27 2.98
CA GLY A 34 6.60 1.27 3.16
C GLY A 34 6.22 2.61 2.53
N ILE A 35 5.74 2.61 1.28
CA ILE A 35 5.27 3.82 0.59
C ILE A 35 4.10 4.45 1.35
N HIS A 36 3.10 3.68 1.77
CA HIS A 36 1.95 4.22 2.51
C HIS A 36 2.38 4.85 3.83
N MET A 37 3.23 4.18 4.60
CA MET A 37 3.72 4.71 5.88
C MET A 37 4.57 5.97 5.69
N ILE A 38 5.36 6.05 4.61
CA ILE A 38 6.10 7.27 4.26
C ILE A 38 5.12 8.41 3.94
N LEU A 39 4.11 8.18 3.10
CA LEU A 39 3.14 9.22 2.74
C LEU A 39 2.34 9.70 3.96
N LEU A 40 1.84 8.78 4.78
CA LEU A 40 1.12 9.09 6.01
C LEU A 40 1.98 9.79 7.07
N SER A 41 3.31 9.69 6.98
CA SER A 41 4.23 10.42 7.86
C SER A 41 4.53 11.85 7.38
N THR A 42 3.98 12.27 6.25
CA THR A 42 4.20 13.62 5.66
C THR A 42 2.90 14.43 5.67
N ASP A 43 2.98 15.68 5.17
CA ASP A 43 1.80 16.56 4.96
C ASP A 43 0.74 15.96 4.01
N LEU A 44 1.04 14.85 3.34
CA LEU A 44 0.10 14.09 2.51
C LEU A 44 -0.73 13.08 3.30
N ASN A 45 -0.69 13.12 4.64
CA ASN A 45 -1.51 12.24 5.47
C ASN A 45 -2.99 12.57 5.32
N TRP A 46 -3.72 11.70 4.61
CA TRP A 46 -5.15 11.85 4.35
C TRP A 46 -6.05 11.26 5.45
N LEU A 47 -5.49 10.66 6.51
CA LEU A 47 -6.26 10.10 7.61
C LEU A 47 -6.58 11.15 8.69
N ASP A 48 -5.76 12.19 8.79
CA ASP A 48 -5.86 13.24 9.82
C ASP A 48 -5.76 14.65 9.22
N ASP A 49 -6.15 14.81 7.94
CA ASP A 49 -6.18 16.11 7.27
C ASP A 49 -7.41 16.96 7.64
N GLY A 50 -8.38 16.38 8.35
CA GLY A 50 -9.62 17.03 8.74
C GLY A 50 -10.59 17.31 7.58
N ILE A 51 -10.37 16.72 6.40
CA ILE A 51 -11.18 16.96 5.20
C ILE A 51 -12.13 15.77 4.97
N PRO A 52 -13.44 16.01 4.73
CA PRO A 52 -14.13 17.30 4.84
C PRO A 52 -14.46 17.69 6.30
N VAL A 53 -14.34 16.76 7.24
CA VAL A 53 -14.76 16.96 8.64
C VAL A 53 -13.83 16.18 9.58
N THR A 54 -13.40 16.82 10.67
CA THR A 54 -12.81 16.13 11.82
C THR A 54 -13.87 15.41 12.65
N TYR A 55 -13.87 14.08 12.62
CA TYR A 55 -14.84 13.26 13.35
C TYR A 55 -14.73 13.39 14.88
N GLN A 56 -13.56 13.74 15.41
CA GLN A 56 -13.36 13.97 16.85
C GLN A 56 -14.08 15.24 17.32
N ASP A 57 -14.00 16.32 16.54
CA ASP A 57 -14.70 17.58 16.84
C ASP A 57 -16.22 17.43 16.72
N GLN A 58 -16.67 16.68 15.71
CA GLN A 58 -18.09 16.34 15.54
C GLN A 58 -18.62 15.49 16.72
N ALA A 59 -17.80 14.56 17.23
CA ALA A 59 -18.14 13.75 18.40
C ALA A 59 -18.24 14.62 19.66
N ALA A 60 -17.31 15.53 19.90
CA ALA A 60 -17.34 16.44 21.05
C ALA A 60 -18.55 17.38 21.05
N ALA A 61 -18.97 17.86 19.87
CA ALA A 61 -20.14 18.74 19.74
C ALA A 61 -21.50 18.03 19.93
N SER A 62 -21.55 16.71 19.78
CA SER A 62 -22.78 15.91 19.91
C SER A 62 -23.00 15.32 21.31
N VAL A 63 -22.03 15.46 22.22
CA VAL A 63 -22.23 15.17 23.64
C VAL A 63 -23.04 16.33 24.25
N PRO A 64 -24.26 16.09 24.77
CA PRO A 64 -25.01 17.13 25.47
C PRO A 64 -24.19 17.56 26.69
N GLN A 65 -23.77 18.83 26.73
CA GLN A 65 -23.18 19.48 27.89
C GLN A 65 -24.24 19.57 29.01
N ASN A 66 -24.46 18.48 29.74
CA ASN A 66 -25.21 18.48 30.98
C ASN A 66 -24.37 19.16 32.06
N GLN A 67 -24.61 20.46 32.24
CA GLN A 67 -24.22 21.23 33.43
C GLN A 67 -24.88 20.68 34.69
#